data_AF-A0A6G0T2V1-F1
#
_entry.id   AF-A0A6G0T2V1-F1
#
_cell.length_a   1.000
_cell.length_b   1.000
_cell.length_c   1.000
_cell.angle_alpha   90.00
_cell.angle_beta   90.00
_cell.angle_gamma   90.00
#
_symmetry.space_group_name_H-M   'P 1'
#
loop_
_entity.id
_entity.type
_entity.pdbx_description
1 polymer ?
#
loop_
_entity_poly.entity_id
_entity_poly.type
_entity_poly.pdbx_seq_one_letter_code
_entity_poly.pdbx_strand_id
1 'polypeptide(L)'
;MDTIKKYFTQSIIDNGNKSMDGNDESSFNTICNNTQNKENEIIISTCSDMTSVQHTNKHLLHKIKSLEEENDRLLYIIENKNIIKNDSSKCNCNVDNIIPDFANKKILQLTERVNELMSELQIIKSSASDGYTKNKDSSEVKQLTDKCNLLNKKICNYRNQIMQLKNDLKITQNALSNEIGDPAVMQTVLMGTGSSNYIGRAQKILVLQQKVNELQAKQSDSKTKELHDLTVNTKKLEKARKAINEQVLKDTQLKVTELTTSVEIWKRRSKALDVEITVLRIQIQKLLSKSKSDNQLIDQLKAELGNNNMQRFKTKDSVTKLEESIALLQLKYDKAEKIIEQQAFDLSDRDMRISHLESKILKNNDTTRDHKDMCSIDFMDPKEIFVKKLNGFENQQLVNLLCIAHNKICECVLDAVDFKNKYLTEKQKLQKLESKMGHLSSSTLFKQKSNSILYHFKHELNPNEKLLELQNKLELVEEERAAFKDRLDTLIMLNKENVHTFTRSLNNMKQQLIH
;
A
#
# COMPACT_ATOMS: atom_id res chain seq x y z
N MET A 1 14.87 41.70 -35.06
CA MET A 1 15.41 40.43 -35.59
C MET A 1 16.74 40.04 -34.96
N ASP A 2 17.39 40.91 -34.18
CA ASP A 2 18.73 40.64 -33.62
C ASP A 2 18.75 39.78 -32.35
N THR A 3 17.62 39.54 -31.70
CA THR A 3 17.54 38.69 -30.51
C THR A 3 17.52 37.19 -30.84
N ILE A 4 17.11 36.81 -32.05
CA ILE A 4 17.01 35.40 -32.48
C ILE A 4 18.37 34.85 -32.96
N LYS A 5 19.25 35.72 -33.48
CA LYS A 5 20.63 35.32 -33.87
C LYS A 5 21.54 34.98 -32.68
N LYS A 6 21.23 35.48 -31.48
CA LYS A 6 22.07 35.29 -30.27
C LYS A 6 21.89 33.91 -29.62
N TYR A 7 20.78 33.22 -29.89
CA TYR A 7 20.54 31.87 -29.36
C TYR A 7 21.13 30.74 -30.21
N PHE A 8 21.46 31.00 -31.48
CA PHE A 8 22.00 29.96 -32.38
C PHE A 8 23.53 29.85 -32.37
N THR A 9 24.24 30.88 -31.92
CA THR A 9 25.72 30.90 -31.91
C THR A 9 26.32 30.36 -30.62
N GLN A 10 25.57 30.30 -29.51
CA GLN A 10 26.10 29.83 -28.23
C GLN A 10 26.14 28.29 -28.09
N SER A 11 25.45 27.54 -28.96
CA SER A 11 25.41 26.08 -28.89
C SER A 11 26.53 25.38 -29.67
N ILE A 12 27.37 26.12 -30.42
CA ILE A 12 28.43 25.54 -31.27
C ILE A 12 29.83 25.62 -30.61
N ILE A 13 29.99 26.38 -29.51
CA ILE A 13 31.32 26.63 -28.93
C ILE A 13 31.68 25.66 -27.77
N ASP A 14 30.72 24.94 -27.17
CA ASP A 14 30.99 24.12 -25.98
C ASP A 14 31.28 22.63 -26.24
N ASN A 15 31.51 22.20 -27.49
CA ASN A 15 31.84 20.80 -27.80
C ASN A 15 33.22 20.58 -28.42
N GLY A 16 34.07 21.61 -28.47
CA GLY A 16 35.47 21.48 -28.89
C GLY A 16 36.41 21.43 -27.69
N ASN A 17 36.54 20.26 -27.03
CA ASN A 17 37.75 19.83 -26.31
C ASN A 17 37.57 18.46 -25.65
N LYS A 18 37.88 17.40 -26.40
CA LYS A 18 38.53 16.17 -25.91
C LYS A 18 38.95 15.30 -27.09
N SER A 19 40.22 15.45 -27.48
CA SER A 19 40.95 14.50 -28.32
C SER A 19 41.63 13.42 -27.46
N MET A 20 42.28 12.48 -28.18
CA MET A 20 43.03 11.28 -27.78
C MET A 20 42.15 10.02 -27.74
N ASP A 21 42.39 8.97 -28.51
CA ASP A 21 43.54 8.62 -29.36
C ASP A 21 43.18 7.40 -30.24
N GLY A 22 43.93 7.19 -31.33
CA GLY A 22 44.13 5.87 -31.95
C GLY A 22 43.43 5.58 -33.29
N ASN A 23 44.13 5.90 -34.39
CA ASN A 23 44.49 5.07 -35.55
C ASN A 23 43.45 4.04 -36.06
N ASP A 24 43.08 4.01 -37.35
CA ASP A 24 44.00 3.71 -38.44
C ASP A 24 43.74 4.50 -39.73
N GLU A 25 44.86 4.89 -40.32
CA GLU A 25 45.03 5.40 -41.67
C GLU A 25 44.57 4.37 -42.72
N SER A 26 43.95 4.83 -43.80
CA SER A 26 44.65 4.92 -45.08
C SER A 26 43.71 5.15 -46.27
N SER A 27 43.84 6.37 -46.78
CA SER A 27 44.00 6.73 -48.19
C SER A 27 42.87 6.58 -49.23
N PHE A 28 42.43 7.77 -49.66
CA PHE A 28 42.38 8.29 -51.05
C PHE A 28 41.52 7.55 -52.09
N ASN A 29 40.37 8.12 -52.47
CA ASN A 29 40.13 9.11 -53.54
C ASN A 29 40.25 8.55 -54.97
N THR A 30 39.19 8.76 -55.78
CA THR A 30 39.21 9.48 -57.09
C THR A 30 38.17 8.94 -58.11
N ILE A 31 37.12 9.73 -58.34
CA ILE A 31 36.53 10.19 -59.63
C ILE A 31 35.85 9.22 -60.64
N CYS A 32 34.58 9.56 -60.90
CA CYS A 32 33.76 9.61 -62.13
C CYS A 32 33.91 8.64 -63.33
N ASN A 33 32.71 8.23 -63.79
CA ASN A 33 32.17 8.13 -65.16
C ASN A 33 32.92 7.29 -66.22
N ASN A 34 32.27 6.23 -66.73
CA ASN A 34 31.61 6.23 -68.06
C ASN A 34 31.11 4.84 -68.48
N THR A 35 30.19 4.91 -69.43
CA THR A 35 29.33 3.91 -70.06
C THR A 35 30.05 2.89 -70.98
N GLN A 36 29.35 1.77 -71.22
CA GLN A 36 29.35 0.90 -72.42
C GLN A 36 30.31 -0.30 -72.57
N ASN A 37 29.64 -1.47 -72.68
CA ASN A 37 29.80 -2.56 -73.67
C ASN A 37 30.96 -3.57 -73.62
N LYS A 38 30.50 -4.83 -73.40
CA LYS A 38 30.76 -6.07 -74.14
C LYS A 38 32.00 -6.94 -73.83
N GLU A 39 31.63 -8.12 -73.34
CA GLU A 39 32.01 -9.48 -73.80
C GLU A 39 33.36 -10.11 -73.38
N ASN A 40 33.18 -11.26 -72.71
CA ASN A 40 34.00 -12.47 -72.65
C ASN A 40 35.30 -12.47 -71.82
N GLU A 41 35.27 -13.10 -70.64
CA GLU A 41 35.83 -14.45 -70.47
C GLU A 41 35.53 -15.04 -69.09
N ILE A 42 35.36 -16.36 -69.09
CA ILE A 42 35.07 -17.24 -67.96
C ILE A 42 36.33 -17.38 -67.11
N ILE A 43 36.29 -16.95 -65.84
CA ILE A 43 37.18 -17.47 -64.80
C ILE A 43 36.32 -17.85 -63.58
N ILE A 44 36.30 -19.15 -63.34
CA ILE A 44 35.86 -19.77 -62.09
C ILE A 44 36.75 -19.23 -60.96
N SER A 45 36.18 -18.46 -60.03
CA SER A 45 36.81 -18.16 -58.74
C SER A 45 35.82 -18.51 -57.63
N THR A 46 36.09 -19.64 -57.02
CA THR A 46 35.42 -20.18 -55.84
C THR A 46 35.73 -19.36 -54.59
N CYS A 47 34.66 -19.16 -53.80
CA CYS A 47 34.64 -19.21 -52.34
C CYS A 47 35.23 -18.02 -51.56
N SER A 48 34.34 -17.18 -51.01
CA SER A 48 34.56 -16.49 -49.70
C SER A 48 33.28 -15.82 -49.17
N ASP A 49 32.14 -16.53 -49.13
CA ASP A 49 30.95 -16.01 -48.41
C ASP A 49 29.99 -17.08 -47.82
N MET A 50 30.52 -18.30 -47.57
CA MET A 50 29.69 -19.40 -47.02
C MET A 50 29.29 -19.21 -45.54
N THR A 51 30.03 -18.42 -44.76
CA THR A 51 29.79 -18.23 -43.32
C THR A 51 28.62 -17.29 -43.03
N SER A 52 28.44 -16.25 -43.86
CA SER A 52 27.30 -15.33 -43.80
C SER A 52 25.98 -16.04 -44.10
N VAL A 53 25.95 -16.86 -45.15
CA VAL A 53 24.79 -17.65 -45.55
C VAL A 53 24.47 -18.74 -44.53
N GLN A 54 25.48 -19.37 -43.90
CA GLN A 54 25.24 -20.33 -42.82
C GLN A 54 24.63 -19.68 -41.57
N HIS A 55 25.03 -18.46 -41.23
CA HIS A 55 24.50 -17.77 -40.05
C HIS A 55 23.04 -17.35 -40.25
N THR A 56 22.69 -16.83 -41.42
CA THR A 56 21.31 -16.48 -41.77
C THR A 56 20.41 -17.71 -41.86
N ASN A 57 20.90 -18.81 -42.45
CA ASN A 57 20.18 -20.08 -42.48
C ASN A 57 19.96 -20.65 -41.06
N LYS A 58 20.96 -20.56 -40.17
CA LYS A 58 20.81 -20.99 -38.77
C LYS A 58 19.79 -20.15 -38.00
N HIS A 59 19.78 -18.85 -38.23
CA HIS A 59 18.81 -17.93 -37.62
C HIS A 59 17.38 -18.20 -38.13
N LEU A 60 17.20 -18.44 -39.43
CA LEU A 60 15.91 -18.81 -40.02
C LEU A 60 15.42 -20.15 -39.46
N LEU A 61 16.30 -21.14 -39.34
CA LEU A 61 15.95 -22.44 -38.77
C LEU A 61 15.50 -22.34 -37.31
N HIS A 62 16.17 -21.50 -36.51
CA HIS A 62 15.75 -21.24 -35.12
C HIS A 62 14.38 -20.54 -35.07
N LYS A 63 14.10 -19.63 -36.00
CA LYS A 63 12.83 -18.93 -36.06
C LYS A 63 11.67 -19.84 -36.49
N ILE A 64 11.93 -20.74 -37.44
CA ILE A 64 10.97 -21.79 -37.83
C ILE A 64 10.66 -22.68 -36.63
N LYS A 65 11.68 -23.14 -35.91
CA LYS A 65 11.48 -23.97 -34.72
C LYS A 65 10.67 -23.28 -33.62
N SER A 66 10.93 -22.00 -33.34
CA SER A 66 10.10 -21.25 -32.38
C SER A 66 8.64 -21.10 -32.84
N LEU A 67 8.39 -20.95 -34.14
CA LEU A 67 7.04 -20.88 -34.68
C LEU A 67 6.32 -22.23 -34.65
N GLU A 68 7.03 -23.34 -34.83
CA GLU A 68 6.49 -24.70 -34.65
C GLU A 68 6.09 -24.93 -33.19
N GLU A 69 6.95 -24.59 -32.23
CA GLU A 69 6.64 -24.70 -30.80
C GLU A 69 5.45 -23.82 -30.38
N GLU A 70 5.28 -22.64 -30.99
CA GLU A 70 4.14 -21.76 -30.76
C GLU A 70 2.85 -22.32 -31.40
N ASN A 71 2.95 -22.90 -32.59
CA ASN A 71 1.82 -23.59 -33.24
C ASN A 71 1.36 -24.80 -32.43
N ASP A 72 2.27 -25.61 -31.88
CA ASP A 72 1.92 -26.73 -31.00
C ASP A 72 1.19 -26.27 -29.73
N ARG A 73 1.64 -25.15 -29.14
CA ARG A 73 0.95 -24.52 -28.00
C ARG A 73 -0.44 -24.04 -28.36
N LEU A 74 -0.60 -23.42 -29.54
CA LEU A 74 -1.91 -22.96 -30.01
C LEU A 74 -2.83 -24.14 -30.32
N LEU A 75 -2.31 -25.22 -30.89
CA LEU A 75 -3.07 -26.45 -31.14
C LEU A 75 -3.57 -27.06 -29.83
N TYR A 76 -2.72 -27.14 -28.81
CA TYR A 76 -3.08 -27.60 -27.47
C TYR A 76 -4.18 -26.73 -26.82
N ILE A 77 -4.11 -25.40 -27.01
CA ILE A 77 -5.15 -24.48 -26.52
C ILE A 77 -6.47 -24.69 -27.26
N ILE A 78 -6.43 -24.89 -28.58
CA ILE A 78 -7.63 -25.14 -29.40
C ILE A 78 -8.27 -26.48 -29.04
N GLU A 79 -7.47 -27.53 -28.84
CA GLU A 79 -7.94 -28.86 -28.44
C GLU A 79 -8.62 -28.80 -27.07
N ASN A 80 -8.00 -28.14 -26.08
CA ASN A 80 -8.60 -27.90 -24.76
C ASN A 80 -9.89 -27.07 -24.84
N LYS A 81 -9.95 -26.08 -25.74
CA LYS A 81 -11.14 -25.24 -25.93
C LYS A 81 -12.27 -25.98 -26.64
N ASN A 82 -11.96 -26.94 -27.51
CA ASN A 82 -12.93 -27.80 -28.18
C ASN A 82 -13.47 -28.88 -27.24
N ILE A 83 -12.67 -29.40 -26.29
CA ILE A 83 -13.15 -30.27 -25.21
C ILE A 83 -14.22 -29.53 -24.38
N ILE A 84 -13.96 -28.27 -24.01
CA ILE A 84 -14.91 -27.42 -23.27
C ILE A 84 -16.19 -27.12 -24.08
N LYS A 85 -16.12 -27.09 -25.41
CA LYS A 85 -17.26 -26.77 -26.28
C LYS A 85 -18.14 -27.99 -26.57
N ASN A 86 -17.57 -29.19 -26.70
CA ASN A 86 -18.31 -30.42 -26.99
C ASN A 86 -19.11 -30.95 -25.79
N ASP A 87 -18.68 -30.65 -24.55
CA ASP A 87 -19.45 -31.00 -23.34
C ASP A 87 -20.69 -30.10 -23.13
N SER A 88 -20.79 -28.98 -23.86
CA SER A 88 -21.90 -28.03 -23.74
C SER A 88 -23.08 -28.31 -24.68
N SER A 89 -22.93 -29.19 -25.68
CA SER A 89 -23.93 -29.39 -26.74
C SER A 89 -24.69 -30.71 -26.67
N LYS A 90 -24.73 -31.38 -25.51
CA LYS A 90 -25.49 -32.63 -25.34
C LYS A 90 -26.16 -32.75 -23.97
N CYS A 91 -27.12 -31.88 -23.68
CA CYS A 91 -28.21 -32.24 -22.77
C CYS A 91 -29.45 -31.40 -23.05
N ASN A 92 -30.49 -32.09 -23.51
CA ASN A 92 -31.81 -31.56 -23.76
C ASN A 92 -32.77 -32.32 -22.84
N CYS A 93 -32.95 -31.87 -21.60
CA CYS A 93 -34.20 -31.93 -20.83
C CYS A 93 -33.99 -31.45 -19.37
N ASN A 94 -35.05 -30.80 -18.88
CA ASN A 94 -35.29 -30.16 -17.59
C ASN A 94 -34.72 -30.87 -16.33
N VAL A 95 -34.29 -30.08 -15.34
CA VAL A 95 -34.73 -30.06 -13.91
C VAL A 95 -33.68 -29.35 -13.03
N ASP A 96 -34.14 -28.32 -12.32
CA ASP A 96 -33.41 -27.31 -11.53
C ASP A 96 -32.72 -27.80 -10.25
N ASN A 97 -31.78 -28.76 -10.26
CA ASN A 97 -31.10 -29.15 -8.99
C ASN A 97 -29.63 -29.62 -9.04
N ILE A 98 -28.89 -29.49 -10.15
CA ILE A 98 -27.51 -30.06 -10.25
C ILE A 98 -26.39 -29.00 -10.31
N ILE A 99 -26.72 -27.71 -10.38
CA ILE A 99 -25.72 -26.62 -10.44
C ILE A 99 -24.87 -26.45 -9.15
N PRO A 100 -25.31 -26.79 -7.91
CA PRO A 100 -24.48 -26.61 -6.72
C PRO A 100 -23.21 -27.48 -6.71
N ASP A 101 -23.26 -28.66 -7.32
CA ASP A 101 -22.29 -29.72 -7.06
C ASP A 101 -20.95 -29.51 -7.80
N PHE A 102 -20.99 -28.94 -9.01
CA PHE A 102 -19.78 -28.62 -9.76
C PHE A 102 -19.01 -27.45 -9.14
N ALA A 103 -19.73 -26.40 -8.72
CA ALA A 103 -19.14 -25.26 -8.04
C ALA A 103 -18.50 -25.67 -6.71
N ASN A 104 -19.19 -26.49 -5.92
CA ASN A 104 -18.68 -27.03 -4.66
C ASN A 104 -17.45 -27.93 -4.86
N LYS A 105 -17.45 -28.78 -5.89
CA LYS A 105 -16.30 -29.63 -6.22
C LYS A 105 -15.09 -28.82 -6.69
N LYS A 106 -15.31 -27.71 -7.41
CA LYS A 106 -14.23 -26.80 -7.80
C LYS A 106 -13.69 -25.98 -6.63
N ILE A 107 -14.56 -25.54 -5.72
CA ILE A 107 -14.18 -24.87 -4.47
C ILE A 107 -13.33 -25.82 -3.62
N LEU A 108 -13.71 -27.09 -3.51
CA LEU A 108 -12.96 -28.09 -2.76
C LEU A 108 -11.55 -28.31 -3.36
N GLN A 109 -11.45 -28.49 -4.69
CA GLN A 109 -10.15 -28.60 -5.37
C GLN A 109 -9.26 -27.36 -5.18
N LEU A 110 -9.84 -26.17 -5.27
CA LEU A 110 -9.08 -24.93 -5.07
C LEU A 110 -8.64 -24.78 -3.61
N THR A 111 -9.46 -25.21 -2.66
CA THR A 111 -9.14 -25.19 -1.23
C THR A 111 -8.01 -26.18 -0.92
N GLU A 112 -8.05 -27.38 -1.50
CA GLU A 112 -6.99 -28.39 -1.38
C GLU A 112 -5.67 -27.88 -1.97
N ARG A 113 -5.72 -27.25 -3.15
CA ARG A 113 -4.53 -26.66 -3.79
C ARG A 113 -3.95 -25.50 -2.98
N VAL A 114 -4.79 -24.68 -2.35
CA VAL A 114 -4.33 -23.60 -1.46
C VAL A 114 -3.64 -24.18 -0.22
N ASN A 115 -4.18 -25.23 0.38
CA ASN A 115 -3.58 -25.89 1.55
C ASN A 115 -2.25 -26.57 1.20
N GLU A 116 -2.14 -27.15 0.01
CA GLU A 116 -0.90 -27.74 -0.52
C GLU A 116 0.17 -26.66 -0.71
N LEU A 117 -0.17 -25.54 -1.37
CA LEU A 117 0.74 -24.39 -1.53
C LEU A 117 1.16 -23.76 -0.20
N MET A 118 0.25 -23.70 0.79
CA MET A 118 0.60 -23.24 2.14
C MET A 118 1.58 -24.20 2.83
N SER A 119 1.42 -25.51 2.63
CA SER A 119 2.32 -26.52 3.17
C SER A 119 3.70 -26.46 2.50
N GLU A 120 3.75 -26.30 1.17
CA GLU A 120 5.00 -26.08 0.43
C GLU A 120 5.71 -24.80 0.91
N LEU A 121 5.00 -23.69 1.11
CA LEU A 121 5.58 -22.46 1.67
C LEU A 121 6.07 -22.62 3.09
N GLN A 122 5.38 -23.40 3.92
CA GLN A 122 5.80 -23.72 5.28
C GLN A 122 7.08 -24.57 5.26
N ILE A 123 7.20 -25.53 4.34
CA ILE A 123 8.42 -26.36 4.15
C ILE A 123 9.59 -25.49 3.70
N ILE A 124 9.39 -24.59 2.72
CA ILE A 124 10.42 -23.64 2.25
C ILE A 124 10.87 -22.69 3.38
N LYS A 125 9.92 -22.25 4.21
CA LYS A 125 10.21 -21.41 5.38
C LYS A 125 10.98 -22.15 6.47
N SER A 126 10.72 -23.45 6.62
CA SER A 126 11.39 -24.32 7.58
C SER A 126 12.80 -24.71 7.11
N SER A 127 13.00 -24.93 5.81
CA SER A 127 14.31 -25.23 5.22
C SER A 127 15.25 -24.01 5.13
N ALA A 128 14.72 -22.79 5.20
CA ALA A 128 15.49 -21.55 5.33
C ALA A 128 15.95 -21.22 6.77
N SER A 129 15.69 -22.13 7.73
CA SER A 129 15.95 -21.93 9.16
C SER A 129 17.11 -22.75 9.73
N ASP A 130 17.89 -23.46 8.90
CA ASP A 130 19.14 -24.08 9.37
C ASP A 130 20.38 -23.22 9.06
N GLY A 131 21.28 -23.16 10.03
CA GLY A 131 22.31 -22.13 10.17
C GLY A 131 23.49 -22.22 9.20
N TYR A 132 24.18 -21.07 9.08
CA TYR A 132 25.53 -20.83 8.55
C TYR A 132 25.74 -20.28 7.11
N THR A 133 24.73 -19.82 6.37
CA THR A 133 24.93 -19.17 5.04
C THR A 133 24.24 -17.81 4.83
N LYS A 134 23.67 -17.18 5.86
CA LYS A 134 22.81 -15.97 5.69
C LYS A 134 23.49 -14.66 5.26
N ASN A 135 24.82 -14.58 5.17
CA ASN A 135 25.49 -13.35 4.72
C ASN A 135 25.70 -13.28 3.19
N LYS A 136 25.74 -14.41 2.48
CA LYS A 136 25.91 -14.42 1.02
C LYS A 136 24.58 -14.19 0.31
N ASP A 137 23.54 -14.92 0.70
CA ASP A 137 22.22 -14.84 0.05
C ASP A 137 21.52 -13.50 0.34
N SER A 138 21.69 -12.91 1.53
CA SER A 138 21.15 -11.57 1.81
C SER A 138 21.84 -10.47 1.00
N SER A 139 23.17 -10.58 0.80
CA SER A 139 23.92 -9.66 -0.05
C SER A 139 23.55 -9.83 -1.52
N GLU A 140 23.40 -11.05 -2.00
CA GLU A 140 23.02 -11.35 -3.39
C GLU A 140 21.58 -10.92 -3.69
N VAL A 141 20.63 -11.19 -2.79
CA VAL A 141 19.25 -10.70 -2.91
C VAL A 141 19.20 -9.17 -2.93
N LYS A 142 20.03 -8.50 -2.11
CA LYS A 142 20.13 -7.03 -2.12
C LYS A 142 20.74 -6.51 -3.43
N GLN A 143 21.81 -7.13 -3.94
CA GLN A 143 22.41 -6.77 -5.22
C GLN A 143 21.46 -6.99 -6.40
N LEU A 144 20.70 -8.09 -6.40
CA LEU A 144 19.67 -8.36 -7.41
C LEU A 144 18.53 -7.34 -7.33
N THR A 145 18.12 -6.97 -6.12
CA THR A 145 17.10 -5.93 -5.90
C THR A 145 17.57 -4.56 -6.41
N ASP A 146 18.81 -4.18 -6.10
CA ASP A 146 19.39 -2.92 -6.57
C ASP A 146 19.58 -2.91 -8.09
N LYS A 147 19.96 -4.06 -8.69
CA LYS A 147 20.05 -4.24 -10.14
C LYS A 147 18.67 -4.14 -10.81
N CYS A 148 17.65 -4.75 -10.23
CA CYS A 148 16.26 -4.60 -10.67
C CYS A 148 15.78 -3.15 -10.60
N ASN A 149 16.09 -2.44 -9.52
CA ASN A 149 15.75 -1.02 -9.36
C ASN A 149 16.48 -0.14 -10.39
N LEU A 150 17.76 -0.40 -10.66
CA LEU A 150 18.53 0.29 -11.69
C LEU A 150 17.96 0.03 -13.10
N LEU A 151 17.61 -1.22 -13.41
CA LEU A 151 16.97 -1.57 -14.69
C LEU A 151 15.59 -0.91 -14.82
N ASN A 152 14.79 -0.88 -13.77
CA ASN A 152 13.49 -0.18 -13.77
C ASN A 152 13.65 1.33 -14.03
N LYS A 153 14.66 1.97 -13.42
CA LYS A 153 14.99 3.37 -13.73
C LYS A 153 15.40 3.55 -15.19
N LYS A 154 16.23 2.65 -15.75
CA LYS A 154 16.60 2.69 -17.18
C LYS A 154 15.38 2.50 -18.09
N ILE A 155 14.48 1.57 -17.77
CA ILE A 155 13.23 1.36 -18.52
C ILE A 155 12.36 2.63 -18.50
N CYS A 156 12.25 3.28 -17.34
CA CYS A 156 11.52 4.55 -17.24
C CYS A 156 12.15 5.64 -18.11
N ASN A 157 13.48 5.77 -18.08
CA ASN A 157 14.20 6.71 -18.94
C ASN A 157 14.00 6.41 -20.44
N TYR A 158 14.06 5.13 -20.85
CA TYR A 158 13.80 4.74 -22.23
C TYR A 158 12.34 5.00 -22.64
N ARG A 159 11.36 4.76 -21.76
CA ARG A 159 9.96 5.13 -22.02
C ARG A 159 9.81 6.64 -22.24
N ASN A 160 10.48 7.45 -21.44
CA ASN A 160 10.47 8.90 -21.58
C ASN A 160 11.13 9.35 -22.90
N GLN A 161 12.29 8.78 -23.26
CA GLN A 161 12.96 9.07 -24.53
C GLN A 161 12.11 8.66 -25.74
N ILE A 162 11.47 7.48 -25.71
CA ILE A 162 10.55 7.05 -26.77
C ILE A 162 9.39 8.03 -26.90
N MET A 163 8.84 8.51 -25.79
CA MET A 163 7.74 9.47 -25.82
C MET A 163 8.18 10.83 -26.40
N GLN A 164 9.38 11.28 -26.06
CA GLN A 164 10.00 12.47 -26.66
C GLN A 164 10.21 12.30 -28.16
N LEU A 165 10.83 11.20 -28.59
CA LEU A 165 11.06 10.90 -30.02
C LEU A 165 9.75 10.80 -30.80
N LYS A 166 8.69 10.22 -30.21
CA LYS A 166 7.35 10.21 -30.83
C LYS A 166 6.78 11.61 -31.02
N ASN A 167 6.99 12.50 -30.04
CA ASN A 167 6.55 13.89 -30.12
C ASN A 167 7.34 14.65 -31.20
N ASP A 168 8.66 14.50 -31.23
CA ASP A 168 9.53 15.15 -32.21
C ASP A 168 9.21 14.67 -33.64
N LEU A 169 8.93 13.38 -33.81
CA LEU A 169 8.47 12.81 -35.08
C LEU A 169 7.13 13.41 -35.50
N LYS A 170 6.18 13.57 -34.57
CA LYS A 170 4.88 14.21 -34.84
C LYS A 170 5.02 15.68 -35.23
N ILE A 171 5.89 16.43 -34.55
CA ILE A 171 6.18 17.84 -34.87
C ILE A 171 6.79 17.93 -36.27
N THR A 172 7.77 17.08 -36.58
CA THR A 172 8.42 17.04 -37.90
C THR A 172 7.43 16.68 -39.00
N GLN A 173 6.56 15.69 -38.76
CA GLN A 173 5.48 15.32 -39.68
C GLN A 173 4.53 16.49 -39.92
N ASN A 174 4.12 17.21 -38.87
CA ASN A 174 3.26 18.39 -39.02
C ASN A 174 3.96 19.53 -39.78
N ALA A 175 5.25 19.77 -39.54
CA ALA A 175 6.04 20.77 -40.27
C ALA A 175 6.12 20.44 -41.76
N LEU A 176 6.44 19.18 -42.10
CA LEU A 176 6.44 18.69 -43.48
C LEU A 176 5.06 18.79 -44.13
N SER A 177 4.00 18.44 -43.40
CA SER A 177 2.62 18.58 -43.90
C SER A 177 2.27 20.04 -44.21
N ASN A 178 2.72 20.98 -43.37
CA ASN A 178 2.50 22.42 -43.56
C ASN A 178 3.29 22.99 -44.76
N GLU A 179 4.49 22.46 -45.03
CA GLU A 179 5.28 22.80 -46.22
C GLU A 179 4.69 22.18 -47.48
N ILE A 180 4.16 20.95 -47.39
CA ILE A 180 3.58 20.23 -48.52
C ILE A 180 2.21 20.79 -48.91
N GLY A 181 1.43 21.23 -47.92
CA GLY A 181 0.13 21.88 -48.08
C GLY A 181 -1.03 20.93 -48.40
N ASP A 182 -0.77 19.75 -48.95
CA ASP A 182 -1.76 18.70 -49.23
C ASP A 182 -1.34 17.36 -48.58
N PRO A 183 -2.13 16.81 -47.64
CA PRO A 183 -1.83 15.56 -46.96
C PRO A 183 -1.78 14.33 -47.90
N ALA A 184 -2.48 14.34 -49.04
CA ALA A 184 -2.42 13.25 -50.01
C ALA A 184 -1.08 13.26 -50.79
N VAL A 185 -0.54 14.45 -51.05
CA VAL A 185 0.78 14.64 -51.67
C VAL A 185 1.91 14.28 -50.70
N MET A 186 1.73 14.53 -49.40
CA MET A 186 2.70 14.14 -48.38
C MET A 186 2.93 12.62 -48.34
N GLN A 187 1.87 11.83 -48.45
CA GLN A 187 1.96 10.37 -48.40
C GLN A 187 2.65 9.81 -49.64
N THR A 188 2.42 10.41 -50.81
CA THR A 188 3.08 10.03 -52.07
C THR A 188 4.55 10.46 -52.13
N VAL A 189 4.91 11.62 -51.57
CA VAL A 189 6.30 12.08 -51.43
C VAL A 189 7.07 11.21 -50.43
N LEU A 190 6.48 10.87 -49.28
CA LEU A 190 7.13 10.03 -48.25
C LEU A 190 7.29 8.56 -48.68
N MET A 191 6.38 8.03 -49.50
CA MET A 191 6.45 6.65 -49.99
C MET A 191 7.44 6.47 -51.15
N GLY A 192 8.12 7.54 -51.59
CA GLY A 192 9.10 7.48 -52.68
C GLY A 192 8.52 7.12 -54.06
N THR A 193 7.19 6.98 -54.15
CA THR A 193 6.45 6.61 -55.37
C THR A 193 5.82 7.81 -56.08
N GLY A 194 5.90 9.01 -55.50
CA GLY A 194 5.26 10.23 -55.98
C GLY A 194 6.21 11.34 -56.41
N SER A 195 6.38 11.45 -57.74
CA SER A 195 6.68 12.64 -58.55
C SER A 195 7.91 13.52 -58.23
N SER A 196 8.90 13.43 -59.11
CA SER A 196 10.04 14.35 -59.29
C SER A 196 9.67 15.82 -59.55
N ASN A 197 8.38 16.17 -59.59
CA ASN A 197 7.88 17.50 -59.94
C ASN A 197 7.22 18.21 -58.76
N TYR A 198 7.30 17.67 -57.54
CA TYR A 198 6.83 18.39 -56.36
C TYR A 198 7.71 19.61 -56.09
N ILE A 199 7.11 20.79 -56.17
CA ILE A 199 7.74 22.08 -55.87
C ILE A 199 7.16 22.56 -54.55
N GLY A 200 8.02 22.80 -53.56
CA GLY A 200 7.64 23.23 -52.22
C GLY A 200 6.68 24.42 -52.22
N ARG A 201 5.76 24.52 -51.24
CA ARG A 201 4.79 25.63 -51.16
C ARG A 201 5.44 27.01 -51.25
N ALA A 202 6.60 27.20 -50.62
CA ALA A 202 7.33 28.46 -50.69
C ALA A 202 7.75 28.82 -52.14
N GLN A 203 8.21 27.83 -52.90
CA GLN A 203 8.63 28.01 -54.29
C GLN A 203 7.41 28.15 -55.22
N LYS A 204 6.30 27.46 -54.94
CA LYS A 204 5.01 27.68 -55.61
C LYS A 204 4.48 29.09 -55.39
N ILE A 205 4.62 29.63 -54.17
CA ILE A 205 4.30 31.03 -53.87
C ILE A 205 5.17 31.98 -54.69
N LEU A 206 6.48 31.75 -54.76
CA LEU A 206 7.39 32.58 -55.55
C LEU A 206 7.03 32.57 -57.06
N VAL A 207 6.78 31.40 -57.64
CA VAL A 207 6.38 31.28 -59.05
C VAL A 207 5.05 32.00 -59.31
N LEU A 208 4.08 31.86 -58.41
CA LEU A 208 2.80 32.56 -58.53
C LEU A 208 2.97 34.08 -58.38
N GLN A 209 3.80 34.54 -57.45
CA GLN A 209 4.13 35.97 -57.29
C GLN A 209 4.78 36.53 -58.55
N GLN A 210 5.75 35.81 -59.13
CA GLN A 210 6.40 36.22 -60.38
C GLN A 210 5.39 36.28 -61.53
N LYS A 211 4.51 35.29 -61.66
CA LYS A 211 3.46 35.26 -62.68
C LYS A 211 2.42 36.37 -62.48
N VAL A 212 2.08 36.70 -61.24
CA VAL A 212 1.22 37.85 -60.92
C VAL A 212 1.90 39.15 -61.34
N ASN A 213 3.20 39.32 -61.06
CA ASN A 213 3.94 40.51 -61.47
C ASN A 213 4.03 40.62 -63.00
N GLU A 214 4.28 39.53 -63.71
CA GLU A 214 4.28 39.49 -65.19
C GLU A 214 2.89 39.80 -65.78
N LEU A 215 1.82 39.25 -65.19
CA LEU A 215 0.45 39.54 -65.61
C LEU A 215 0.07 40.99 -65.31
N GLN A 216 0.49 41.54 -64.17
CA GLN A 216 0.33 42.96 -63.86
C GLN A 216 1.07 43.84 -64.86
N ALA A 217 2.31 43.50 -65.22
CA ALA A 217 3.08 44.22 -66.23
C ALA A 217 2.43 44.15 -67.63
N LYS A 218 1.87 43.00 -68.02
CA LYS A 218 1.10 42.85 -69.26
C LYS A 218 -0.23 43.60 -69.23
N GLN A 219 -0.82 43.79 -68.05
CA GLN A 219 -2.07 44.53 -67.87
C GLN A 219 -1.87 46.05 -67.90
N SER A 220 -0.69 46.55 -67.50
CA SER A 220 -0.35 47.98 -67.63
C SER A 220 -0.21 48.45 -69.08
N ASP A 221 0.12 47.57 -70.02
CA ASP A 221 0.24 47.92 -71.45
C ASP A 221 -1.11 48.01 -72.18
N SER A 222 -2.22 47.62 -71.52
CA SER A 222 -3.52 47.39 -72.18
C SER A 222 -4.67 48.33 -71.76
N LYS A 223 -4.46 49.38 -70.96
CA LYS A 223 -5.60 50.18 -70.45
C LYS A 223 -5.48 51.69 -70.55
N THR A 224 -6.32 52.27 -71.41
CA THR A 224 -6.80 53.65 -71.27
C THR A 224 -8.32 53.82 -71.07
N LYS A 225 -9.16 52.75 -71.01
CA LYS A 225 -10.60 52.94 -70.70
C LYS A 225 -11.28 51.97 -69.70
N GLU A 226 -10.67 50.85 -69.32
CA GLU A 226 -11.28 49.90 -68.35
C GLU A 226 -10.84 50.09 -66.88
N LEU A 227 -10.03 51.11 -66.58
CA LEU A 227 -9.38 51.23 -65.27
C LEU A 227 -10.37 51.65 -64.15
N HIS A 228 -11.44 52.37 -64.50
CA HIS A 228 -12.39 52.90 -63.52
C HIS A 228 -13.36 51.83 -63.00
N ASP A 229 -13.90 50.96 -63.85
CA ASP A 229 -14.85 49.90 -63.45
C ASP A 229 -14.18 48.77 -62.66
N LEU A 230 -12.95 48.37 -63.03
CA LEU A 230 -12.19 47.42 -62.21
C LEU A 230 -11.82 48.00 -60.84
N THR A 231 -11.53 49.30 -60.74
CA THR A 231 -11.19 49.95 -59.45
C THR A 231 -12.39 50.01 -58.51
N VAL A 232 -13.61 50.20 -59.03
CA VAL A 232 -14.84 50.18 -58.23
C VAL A 232 -15.21 48.76 -57.80
N ASN A 233 -15.08 47.77 -58.70
CA ASN A 233 -15.35 46.36 -58.37
C ASN A 233 -14.30 45.77 -57.41
N THR A 234 -13.02 46.13 -57.54
CA THR A 234 -11.98 45.74 -56.57
C THR A 234 -12.23 46.36 -55.21
N LYS A 235 -12.61 47.65 -55.12
CA LYS A 235 -13.00 48.27 -53.84
C LYS A 235 -14.22 47.61 -53.19
N LYS A 236 -15.24 47.20 -53.98
CA LYS A 236 -16.41 46.48 -53.47
C LYS A 236 -16.04 45.07 -52.95
N LEU A 237 -15.24 44.32 -53.71
CA LEU A 237 -14.72 43.01 -53.28
C LEU A 237 -13.83 43.12 -52.04
N GLU A 238 -13.01 44.16 -51.95
CA GLU A 238 -12.16 44.40 -50.79
C GLU A 238 -12.98 44.76 -49.55
N LYS A 239 -14.05 45.55 -49.71
CA LYS A 239 -14.99 45.85 -48.62
C LYS A 239 -15.75 44.60 -48.16
N ALA A 240 -16.19 43.75 -49.09
CA ALA A 240 -16.81 42.46 -48.77
C ALA A 240 -15.83 41.50 -48.07
N ARG A 241 -14.57 41.43 -48.53
CA ARG A 241 -13.52 40.62 -47.91
C ARG A 241 -13.16 41.11 -46.50
N LYS A 242 -13.11 42.44 -46.29
CA LYS A 242 -12.92 43.02 -44.96
C LYS A 242 -14.08 42.68 -44.03
N ALA A 243 -15.33 42.77 -44.50
CA ALA A 243 -16.50 42.41 -43.71
C ALA A 243 -16.53 40.91 -43.32
N ILE A 244 -16.19 40.01 -44.26
CA ILE A 244 -16.08 38.56 -43.99
C ILE A 244 -14.96 38.28 -42.99
N ASN A 245 -13.78 38.88 -43.16
CA ASN A 245 -12.68 38.71 -42.23
C ASN A 245 -13.01 39.23 -40.82
N GLU A 246 -13.69 40.36 -40.72
CA GLU A 246 -14.12 40.92 -39.42
C GLU A 246 -15.17 40.04 -38.74
N GLN A 247 -16.08 39.45 -39.51
CA GLN A 247 -17.05 38.48 -38.98
C GLN A 247 -16.36 37.21 -38.49
N VAL A 248 -15.45 36.64 -39.28
CA VAL A 248 -14.66 35.46 -38.89
C VAL A 248 -13.81 35.77 -37.64
N LEU A 249 -13.24 36.97 -37.53
CA LEU A 249 -12.52 37.40 -36.34
C LEU A 249 -13.43 37.45 -35.10
N LYS A 250 -14.66 37.98 -35.23
CA LYS A 250 -15.64 37.99 -34.15
C LYS A 250 -16.06 36.57 -33.74
N ASP A 251 -16.34 35.70 -34.71
CA ASP A 251 -16.76 34.32 -34.45
C ASP A 251 -15.64 33.50 -33.79
N THR A 252 -14.39 33.67 -34.25
CA THR A 252 -13.21 33.04 -33.62
C THR A 252 -12.95 33.58 -32.23
N GLN A 253 -13.10 34.89 -32.00
CA GLN A 253 -12.97 35.49 -30.68
C GLN A 253 -14.02 34.94 -29.70
N LEU A 254 -15.27 34.80 -30.14
CA LEU A 254 -16.34 34.18 -29.35
C LEU A 254 -15.97 32.73 -29.01
N LYS A 255 -15.50 31.95 -29.98
CA LYS A 255 -15.09 30.56 -29.73
C LYS A 255 -13.92 30.46 -28.75
N VAL A 256 -12.94 31.37 -28.82
CA VAL A 256 -11.84 31.44 -27.86
C VAL A 256 -12.37 31.73 -26.46
N THR A 257 -13.30 32.68 -26.30
CA THR A 257 -13.87 32.98 -24.98
C THR A 257 -14.66 31.80 -24.40
N GLU A 258 -15.47 31.13 -25.22
CA GLU A 258 -16.23 29.93 -24.82
C GLU A 258 -15.29 28.81 -24.37
N LEU A 259 -14.25 28.50 -25.17
CA LEU A 259 -13.26 27.50 -24.80
C LEU A 259 -12.50 27.87 -23.53
N THR A 260 -12.17 29.15 -23.33
CA THR A 260 -11.50 29.63 -22.12
C THR A 260 -12.36 29.39 -20.88
N THR A 261 -13.66 29.72 -20.94
CA THR A 261 -14.60 29.44 -19.83
C THR A 261 -14.75 27.94 -19.56
N SER A 262 -14.79 27.12 -20.61
CA SER A 262 -14.84 25.66 -20.48
C SER A 262 -13.60 25.12 -19.76
N VAL A 263 -12.41 25.56 -20.17
CA VAL A 263 -11.14 25.19 -19.52
C VAL A 263 -11.13 25.59 -18.04
N GLU A 264 -11.64 26.77 -17.69
CA GLU A 264 -11.76 27.18 -16.29
C GLU A 264 -12.71 26.26 -15.49
N ILE A 265 -13.86 25.88 -16.06
CA ILE A 265 -14.80 24.95 -15.42
C ILE A 265 -14.13 23.60 -15.17
N TRP A 266 -13.44 23.03 -16.17
CA TRP A 266 -12.71 21.78 -16.01
C TRP A 266 -11.59 21.87 -14.99
N LYS A 267 -10.88 23.00 -14.94
CA LYS A 267 -9.84 23.27 -13.93
C LYS A 267 -10.42 23.34 -12.52
N ARG A 268 -11.56 24.01 -12.32
CA ARG A 268 -12.27 24.04 -11.03
C ARG A 268 -12.72 22.64 -10.61
N ARG A 269 -13.31 21.88 -11.54
CA ARG A 269 -13.72 20.48 -11.29
C ARG A 269 -12.55 19.59 -10.91
N SER A 270 -11.42 19.70 -11.62
CA SER A 270 -10.20 18.94 -11.30
C SER A 270 -9.73 19.23 -9.88
N LYS A 271 -9.65 20.51 -9.49
CA LYS A 271 -9.27 20.90 -8.13
C LYS A 271 -10.23 20.35 -7.07
N ALA A 272 -11.53 20.39 -7.33
CA ALA A 272 -12.53 19.84 -6.41
C ALA A 272 -12.37 18.32 -6.23
N LEU A 273 -12.13 17.59 -7.32
CA LEU A 273 -11.85 16.14 -7.28
C LEU A 273 -10.54 15.83 -6.56
N ASP A 274 -9.50 16.65 -6.72
CA ASP A 274 -8.24 16.49 -5.98
C ASP A 274 -8.47 16.62 -4.47
N VAL A 275 -9.28 17.59 -4.04
CA VAL A 275 -9.67 17.74 -2.62
C VAL A 275 -10.44 16.51 -2.14
N GLU A 276 -11.43 16.02 -2.91
CA GLU A 276 -12.18 14.81 -2.54
C GLU A 276 -11.28 13.58 -2.39
N ILE A 277 -10.31 13.39 -3.30
CA ILE A 277 -9.30 12.33 -3.21
C ILE A 277 -8.49 12.47 -1.92
N THR A 278 -8.08 13.68 -1.54
CA THR A 278 -7.34 13.87 -0.28
C THR A 278 -8.18 13.53 0.95
N VAL A 279 -9.46 13.89 0.97
CA VAL A 279 -10.38 13.54 2.06
C VAL A 279 -10.56 12.03 2.15
N LEU A 280 -10.80 11.35 1.03
CA LEU A 280 -10.93 9.89 0.99
C LEU A 280 -9.65 9.19 1.45
N ARG A 281 -8.46 9.69 1.09
CA ARG A 281 -7.17 9.16 1.60
C ARG A 281 -7.07 9.27 3.12
N ILE A 282 -7.46 10.41 3.70
CA ILE A 282 -7.46 10.62 5.14
C ILE A 282 -8.43 9.65 5.82
N GLN A 283 -9.63 9.45 5.26
CA GLN A 283 -10.61 8.50 5.78
C GLN A 283 -10.09 7.06 5.76
N ILE A 284 -9.47 6.63 4.65
CA ILE A 284 -8.84 5.31 4.54
C ILE A 284 -7.75 5.16 5.60
N GLN A 285 -6.89 6.16 5.79
CA GLN A 285 -5.82 6.12 6.79
C GLN A 285 -6.36 6.03 8.23
N LYS A 286 -7.49 6.71 8.51
CA LYS A 286 -8.19 6.60 9.80
C LYS A 286 -8.74 5.19 10.03
N LEU A 287 -9.38 4.59 9.02
CA LEU A 287 -9.90 3.22 9.09
C LEU A 287 -8.78 2.20 9.26
N LEU A 288 -7.65 2.37 8.57
CA LEU A 288 -6.47 1.51 8.73
C LEU A 288 -5.89 1.60 10.14
N SER A 289 -5.82 2.81 10.70
CA SER A 289 -5.34 3.02 12.07
C SER A 289 -6.28 2.37 13.09
N LYS A 290 -7.60 2.46 12.86
CA LYS A 290 -8.60 1.77 13.69
C LYS A 290 -8.46 0.25 13.59
N SER A 291 -8.41 -0.31 12.38
CA SER A 291 -8.21 -1.75 12.16
C SER A 291 -6.93 -2.26 12.83
N LYS A 292 -5.85 -1.50 12.78
CA LYS A 292 -4.62 -1.83 13.50
C LYS A 292 -4.82 -1.88 15.02
N SER A 293 -5.52 -0.89 15.58
CA SER A 293 -5.86 -0.87 17.01
C SER A 293 -6.76 -2.05 17.39
N ASP A 294 -7.76 -2.36 16.58
CA ASP A 294 -8.68 -3.48 16.80
C ASP A 294 -7.92 -4.82 16.75
N ASN A 295 -7.00 -4.99 15.80
CA ASN A 295 -6.14 -6.18 15.73
C ASN A 295 -5.23 -6.30 16.97
N GLN A 296 -4.65 -5.19 17.44
CA GLN A 296 -3.85 -5.20 18.67
C GLN A 296 -4.69 -5.60 19.89
N LEU A 297 -5.92 -5.11 19.99
CA LEU A 297 -6.86 -5.51 21.05
C LEU A 297 -7.20 -7.00 20.95
N ILE A 298 -7.49 -7.51 19.74
CA ILE A 298 -7.74 -8.93 19.51
C ILE A 298 -6.54 -9.78 19.95
N ASP A 299 -5.32 -9.37 19.63
CA ASP A 299 -4.11 -10.09 20.03
C ASP A 299 -3.89 -10.05 21.54
N GLN A 300 -4.18 -8.93 22.20
CA GLN A 300 -4.15 -8.82 23.67
C GLN A 300 -5.17 -9.77 24.32
N LEU A 301 -6.41 -9.78 23.83
CA LEU A 301 -7.47 -10.66 24.35
C LEU A 301 -7.12 -12.14 24.11
N LYS A 302 -6.55 -12.48 22.95
CA LYS A 302 -6.06 -13.85 22.68
C LYS A 302 -4.95 -14.27 23.65
N ALA A 303 -4.02 -13.37 23.95
CA ALA A 303 -2.95 -13.64 24.92
C ALA A 303 -3.50 -13.82 26.34
N GLU A 304 -4.47 -12.99 26.75
CA GLU A 304 -5.13 -13.11 28.05
C GLU A 304 -5.92 -14.42 28.18
N LEU A 305 -6.65 -14.82 27.13
CA LEU A 305 -7.35 -16.11 27.08
C LEU A 305 -6.37 -17.29 27.18
N GLY A 306 -5.23 -17.21 26.49
CA GLY A 306 -4.16 -18.19 26.58
C GLY A 306 -3.59 -18.32 28.00
N ASN A 307 -3.31 -17.20 28.65
CA ASN A 307 -2.81 -17.17 30.03
C ASN A 307 -3.85 -17.70 31.02
N ASN A 308 -5.12 -17.30 30.89
CA ASN A 308 -6.21 -17.77 31.76
C ASN A 308 -6.41 -19.28 31.64
N ASN A 309 -6.38 -19.81 30.41
CA ASN A 309 -6.44 -21.25 30.18
C ASN A 309 -5.26 -21.97 30.83
N MET A 310 -4.04 -21.46 30.68
CA MET A 310 -2.85 -22.03 31.32
C MET A 310 -2.97 -22.06 32.85
N GLN A 311 -3.49 -20.98 33.44
CA GLN A 311 -3.73 -20.90 34.87
C GLN A 311 -4.83 -21.87 35.32
N ARG A 312 -5.93 -21.98 34.55
CA ARG A 312 -6.99 -22.96 34.77
C ARG A 312 -6.46 -24.39 34.74
N PHE A 313 -5.58 -24.74 33.80
CA PHE A 313 -4.94 -26.07 33.75
C PHE A 313 -4.10 -26.33 35.01
N LYS A 314 -3.27 -25.37 35.44
CA LYS A 314 -2.49 -25.50 36.68
C LYS A 314 -3.38 -25.69 37.91
N THR A 315 -4.46 -24.91 38.02
CA THR A 315 -5.42 -25.06 39.11
C THR A 315 -6.11 -26.42 39.04
N LYS A 316 -6.53 -26.86 37.84
CA LYS A 316 -7.15 -28.18 37.66
C LYS A 316 -6.22 -29.32 38.08
N ASP A 317 -4.95 -29.27 37.71
CA ASP A 317 -3.94 -30.26 38.13
C ASP A 317 -3.70 -30.25 39.65
N SER A 318 -3.79 -29.09 40.29
CA SER A 318 -3.70 -29.01 41.76
C SER A 318 -4.96 -29.58 42.44
N VAL A 319 -6.13 -29.36 41.84
CA VAL A 319 -7.41 -29.89 42.34
C VAL A 319 -7.43 -31.41 42.22
N THR A 320 -7.02 -31.98 41.08
CA THR A 320 -6.98 -33.45 40.91
C THR A 320 -6.04 -34.11 41.92
N LYS A 321 -4.86 -33.52 42.18
CA LYS A 321 -3.95 -34.01 43.24
C LYS A 321 -4.56 -33.97 44.63
N LEU A 322 -5.33 -32.92 44.94
CA LEU A 322 -6.05 -32.82 46.20
C LEU A 322 -7.18 -33.85 46.28
N GLU A 323 -7.93 -34.06 45.21
CA GLU A 323 -8.98 -35.09 45.10
C GLU A 323 -8.40 -36.49 45.33
N GLU A 324 -7.26 -36.82 44.71
CA GLU A 324 -6.54 -38.09 44.93
C GLU A 324 -6.11 -38.25 46.39
N SER A 325 -5.58 -37.19 47.01
CA SER A 325 -5.21 -37.20 48.43
C SER A 325 -6.44 -37.39 49.33
N ILE A 326 -7.57 -36.74 49.04
CA ILE A 326 -8.81 -36.91 49.81
C ILE A 326 -9.32 -38.34 49.70
N ALA A 327 -9.34 -38.92 48.49
CA ALA A 327 -9.76 -40.31 48.29
C ALA A 327 -8.86 -41.30 49.07
N LEU A 328 -7.54 -41.08 49.08
CA LEU A 328 -6.61 -41.87 49.89
C LEU A 328 -6.85 -41.73 51.40
N LEU A 329 -7.15 -40.52 51.87
CA LEU A 329 -7.51 -40.29 53.27
C LEU A 329 -8.83 -40.95 53.64
N GLN A 330 -9.84 -40.88 52.78
CA GLN A 330 -11.13 -41.57 52.98
C GLN A 330 -10.92 -43.09 53.10
N LEU A 331 -10.14 -43.69 52.21
CA LEU A 331 -9.84 -45.12 52.28
C LEU A 331 -9.13 -45.52 53.59
N LYS A 332 -8.24 -44.66 54.11
CA LYS A 332 -7.60 -44.87 55.42
C LYS A 332 -8.60 -44.72 56.57
N TYR A 333 -9.50 -43.74 56.49
CA TYR A 333 -10.57 -43.52 57.46
C TYR A 333 -11.51 -44.74 57.52
N ASP A 334 -12.02 -45.22 56.39
CA ASP A 334 -12.91 -46.39 56.31
C ASP A 334 -12.24 -47.64 56.88
N LYS A 335 -10.93 -47.79 56.67
CA LYS A 335 -10.17 -48.90 57.26
C LYS A 335 -10.05 -48.77 58.78
N ALA A 336 -9.83 -47.56 59.29
CA ALA A 336 -9.78 -47.31 60.73
C ALA A 336 -11.15 -47.52 61.38
N GLU A 337 -12.23 -47.09 60.72
CA GLU A 337 -13.61 -47.28 61.16
C GLU A 337 -13.94 -48.78 61.32
N LYS A 338 -13.60 -49.62 60.33
CA LYS A 338 -13.75 -51.09 60.44
C LYS A 338 -12.98 -51.69 61.61
N ILE A 339 -11.78 -51.18 61.89
CA ILE A 339 -10.98 -51.65 63.04
C ILE A 339 -11.68 -51.26 64.35
N ILE A 340 -12.21 -50.03 64.44
CA ILE A 340 -12.94 -49.56 65.62
C ILE A 340 -14.21 -50.38 65.83
N GLU A 341 -14.98 -50.66 64.78
CA GLU A 341 -16.17 -51.51 64.87
C GLU A 341 -15.83 -52.92 65.35
N GLN A 342 -14.76 -53.52 64.83
CA GLN A 342 -14.30 -54.83 65.28
C GLN A 342 -13.88 -54.81 66.76
N GLN A 343 -13.12 -53.79 67.18
CA GLN A 343 -12.72 -53.63 68.58
C GLN A 343 -13.93 -53.39 69.50
N ALA A 344 -14.93 -52.64 69.06
CA ALA A 344 -16.15 -52.41 69.81
C ALA A 344 -16.98 -53.70 69.98
N PHE A 345 -17.06 -54.54 68.94
CA PHE A 345 -17.68 -55.87 69.02
C PHE A 345 -16.94 -56.77 70.01
N ASP A 346 -15.60 -56.85 69.92
CA ASP A 346 -14.78 -57.66 70.83
C ASP A 346 -14.90 -57.18 72.28
N LEU A 347 -14.99 -55.87 72.53
CA LEU A 347 -15.25 -55.30 73.85
C LEU A 347 -16.64 -55.68 74.37
N SER A 348 -17.68 -55.58 73.54
CA SER A 348 -19.04 -55.99 73.91
C SER A 348 -19.13 -57.49 74.25
N ASP A 349 -18.48 -58.37 73.49
CA ASP A 349 -18.41 -59.80 73.82
C ASP A 349 -17.69 -60.04 75.16
N ARG A 350 -16.60 -59.31 75.42
CA ARG A 350 -15.91 -59.36 76.72
C ARG A 350 -16.79 -58.86 77.85
N ASP A 351 -17.50 -57.75 77.67
CA ASP A 351 -18.41 -57.19 78.69
C ASP A 351 -19.57 -58.14 78.99
N MET A 352 -20.12 -58.84 77.99
CA MET A 352 -21.11 -59.91 78.21
C MET A 352 -20.53 -61.09 78.99
N ARG A 353 -19.30 -61.52 78.68
CA ARG A 353 -18.61 -62.57 79.44
C ARG A 353 -18.32 -62.14 80.88
N ILE A 354 -17.88 -60.91 81.08
CA ILE A 354 -17.65 -60.30 82.39
C ILE A 354 -18.97 -60.31 83.16
N SER A 355 -20.06 -59.78 82.59
CA SER A 355 -21.38 -59.76 83.23
C SER A 355 -21.88 -61.16 83.62
N HIS A 356 -21.62 -62.18 82.79
CA HIS A 356 -21.94 -63.59 83.09
C HIS A 356 -21.07 -64.16 84.22
N LEU A 357 -19.78 -63.84 84.24
CA LEU A 357 -18.86 -64.25 85.30
C LEU A 357 -19.18 -63.52 86.61
N GLU A 358 -19.48 -62.23 86.58
CA GLU A 358 -19.94 -61.44 87.71
C GLU A 358 -21.25 -62.01 88.27
N SER A 359 -22.19 -62.41 87.42
CA SER A 359 -23.42 -63.09 87.85
C SER A 359 -23.16 -64.46 88.49
N LYS A 360 -22.11 -65.18 88.06
CA LYS A 360 -21.66 -66.44 88.70
C LYS A 360 -20.96 -66.19 90.02
N ILE A 361 -20.16 -65.13 90.12
CA ILE A 361 -19.49 -64.71 91.35
C ILE A 361 -20.55 -64.25 92.38
N LEU A 362 -21.56 -63.49 91.95
CA LEU A 362 -22.68 -63.06 92.80
C LEU A 362 -23.50 -64.24 93.33
N LYS A 363 -23.57 -65.36 92.59
CA LYS A 363 -24.18 -66.62 93.06
C LYS A 363 -23.30 -67.42 94.03
N ASN A 364 -21.98 -67.21 94.02
CA ASN A 364 -21.02 -67.97 94.83
C ASN A 364 -20.51 -67.21 96.06
N ASN A 365 -20.72 -65.89 96.15
CA ASN A 365 -20.17 -65.05 97.21
C ASN A 365 -21.25 -64.47 98.13
N ASP A 366 -22.04 -65.36 98.76
CA ASP A 366 -22.55 -65.10 100.12
C ASP A 366 -21.49 -65.56 101.13
N THR A 367 -20.35 -64.88 101.17
CA THR A 367 -19.40 -64.76 102.30
C THR A 367 -18.04 -64.28 101.80
N THR A 368 -17.77 -62.98 101.92
CA THR A 368 -16.61 -62.38 102.61
C THR A 368 -16.44 -60.92 102.18
N ARG A 369 -16.29 -60.06 103.19
CA ARG A 369 -16.05 -58.62 103.09
C ARG A 369 -14.56 -58.33 102.95
N ASP A 370 -14.32 -57.09 102.49
CA ASP A 370 -13.16 -56.23 102.74
C ASP A 370 -11.84 -56.57 102.05
N HIS A 371 -11.42 -55.72 101.11
CA HIS A 371 -10.21 -54.92 101.31
C HIS A 371 -10.08 -53.73 100.34
N LYS A 372 -9.23 -52.82 100.79
CA LYS A 372 -9.09 -51.39 100.55
C LYS A 372 -7.95 -51.08 99.57
N ASP A 373 -8.06 -49.89 98.95
CA ASP A 373 -7.00 -48.97 98.50
C ASP A 373 -6.03 -49.36 97.36
N MET A 374 -6.11 -48.60 96.25
CA MET A 374 -5.05 -47.70 95.71
C MET A 374 -5.19 -47.50 94.19
N CYS A 375 -5.44 -46.27 93.75
CA CYS A 375 -4.52 -45.54 92.87
C CYS A 375 -5.04 -44.11 92.63
N SER A 376 -4.29 -43.12 93.13
CA SER A 376 -4.47 -41.71 92.82
C SER A 376 -3.85 -41.45 91.45
N ILE A 377 -4.68 -41.11 90.46
CA ILE A 377 -4.24 -40.62 89.15
C ILE A 377 -4.65 -39.15 89.07
N ASP A 378 -3.67 -38.26 88.99
CA ASP A 378 -3.86 -36.83 88.79
C ASP A 378 -4.64 -36.58 87.49
N PHE A 379 -5.90 -36.20 87.62
CA PHE A 379 -6.65 -35.58 86.55
C PHE A 379 -6.21 -34.12 86.44
N MET A 380 -5.38 -33.83 85.43
CA MET A 380 -5.25 -32.46 84.94
C MET A 380 -6.64 -31.98 84.49
N ASP A 381 -7.07 -30.82 84.99
CA ASP A 381 -8.38 -30.23 84.70
C ASP A 381 -8.59 -30.13 83.17
N PRO A 382 -9.59 -30.83 82.60
CA PRO A 382 -9.87 -30.78 81.16
C PRO A 382 -10.03 -29.36 80.62
N LYS A 383 -10.45 -28.42 81.47
CA LYS A 383 -10.58 -27.00 81.11
C LYS A 383 -9.24 -26.36 80.76
N GLU A 384 -8.15 -26.73 81.41
CA GLU A 384 -6.83 -26.12 81.17
C GLU A 384 -6.24 -26.57 79.82
N ILE A 385 -6.49 -27.83 79.42
CA ILE A 385 -6.08 -28.38 78.12
C ILE A 385 -6.88 -27.72 76.99
N PHE A 386 -8.19 -27.53 77.19
CA PHE A 386 -9.04 -26.85 76.21
C PHE A 386 -8.64 -25.37 76.03
N VAL A 387 -8.38 -24.64 77.13
CA VAL A 387 -7.94 -23.24 77.06
C VAL A 387 -6.58 -23.11 76.38
N LYS A 388 -5.62 -24.00 76.65
CA LYS A 388 -4.32 -24.01 75.95
C LYS A 388 -4.45 -24.34 74.46
N LYS A 389 -5.33 -25.28 74.07
CA LYS A 389 -5.61 -25.58 72.66
C LYS A 389 -6.31 -24.43 71.93
N LEU A 390 -7.27 -23.78 72.60
CA LEU A 390 -8.00 -22.64 72.03
C LEU A 390 -7.07 -21.45 71.80
N ASN A 391 -6.26 -21.09 72.81
CA ASN A 391 -5.25 -20.04 72.68
C ASN A 391 -4.20 -20.38 71.60
N GLY A 392 -3.79 -21.64 71.47
CA GLY A 392 -2.89 -22.09 70.40
C GLY A 392 -3.50 -21.92 69.01
N PHE A 393 -4.80 -22.20 68.86
CA PHE A 393 -5.53 -22.06 67.60
C PHE A 393 -5.75 -20.59 67.22
N GLU A 394 -6.13 -19.73 68.18
CA GLU A 394 -6.27 -18.28 67.95
C GLU A 394 -4.93 -17.63 67.57
N ASN A 395 -3.85 -18.01 68.25
CA ASN A 395 -2.50 -17.55 67.89
C ASN A 395 -2.10 -18.01 66.48
N GLN A 396 -2.43 -19.25 66.09
CA GLN A 396 -2.15 -19.74 64.75
C GLN A 396 -2.95 -19.01 63.66
N GLN A 397 -4.23 -18.69 63.93
CA GLN A 397 -5.05 -17.89 63.03
C GLN A 397 -4.49 -16.48 62.88
N LEU A 398 -4.08 -15.85 63.99
CA LEU A 398 -3.50 -14.52 63.96
C LEU A 398 -2.21 -14.48 63.14
N VAL A 399 -1.33 -15.47 63.30
CA VAL A 399 -0.11 -15.62 62.49
C VAL A 399 -0.45 -15.81 61.01
N ASN A 400 -1.44 -16.62 60.68
CA ASN A 400 -1.86 -16.82 59.29
C ASN A 400 -2.41 -15.52 58.66
N LEU A 401 -3.24 -14.77 59.39
CA LEU A 401 -3.72 -13.46 58.96
C LEU A 401 -2.58 -12.46 58.76
N LEU A 402 -1.60 -12.46 59.67
CA LEU A 402 -0.42 -11.60 59.57
C LEU A 402 0.41 -11.95 58.34
N CYS A 403 0.61 -13.24 58.05
CA CYS A 403 1.29 -13.70 56.83
C CYS A 403 0.55 -13.27 55.55
N ILE A 404 -0.79 -13.39 55.52
CA ILE A 404 -1.59 -12.95 54.37
C ILE A 404 -1.49 -11.43 54.19
N ALA A 405 -1.58 -10.65 55.28
CA ALA A 405 -1.44 -9.21 55.24
C ALA A 405 -0.05 -8.79 54.77
N HIS A 406 1.00 -9.44 55.27
CA HIS A 406 2.38 -9.20 54.87
C HIS A 406 2.58 -9.48 53.37
N ASN A 407 2.08 -10.61 52.86
CA ASN A 407 2.17 -10.95 51.44
C ASN A 407 1.46 -9.92 50.56
N LYS A 408 0.25 -9.48 50.94
CA LYS A 408 -0.48 -8.43 50.21
C LYS A 408 0.27 -7.09 50.20
N ILE A 409 0.91 -6.73 51.32
CA ILE A 409 1.73 -5.52 51.39
C ILE A 409 2.94 -5.66 50.45
N CYS A 410 3.62 -6.81 50.44
CA CYS A 410 4.74 -7.07 49.53
C CYS A 410 4.32 -6.98 48.05
N GLU A 411 3.17 -7.55 47.67
CA GLU A 411 2.61 -7.41 46.32
C GLU A 411 2.35 -5.93 45.97
N CYS A 412 1.70 -5.17 46.86
CA CYS A 412 1.44 -3.75 46.65
C CYS A 412 2.74 -2.94 46.50
N VAL A 413 3.80 -3.29 47.24
CA VAL A 413 5.11 -2.65 47.12
C VAL A 413 5.76 -2.97 45.77
N LEU A 414 5.66 -4.22 45.29
CA LEU A 414 6.17 -4.62 43.98
C LEU A 414 5.43 -3.90 42.85
N ASP A 415 4.10 -3.83 42.92
CA ASP A 415 3.28 -3.10 41.94
C ASP A 415 3.63 -1.61 41.90
N ALA A 416 3.88 -0.99 43.05
CA ALA A 416 4.30 0.40 43.14
C ALA A 416 5.69 0.63 42.52
N VAL A 417 6.63 -0.31 42.70
CA VAL A 417 7.96 -0.26 42.08
C VAL A 417 7.85 -0.41 40.56
N ASP A 418 7.03 -1.34 40.07
CA ASP A 418 6.79 -1.54 38.64
C ASP A 418 6.13 -0.32 38.00
N PHE A 419 5.15 0.27 38.67
CA PHE A 419 4.52 1.51 38.23
C PHE A 419 5.54 2.66 38.13
N LYS A 420 6.39 2.82 39.15
CA LYS A 420 7.47 3.82 39.16
C LYS A 420 8.45 3.61 38.00
N ASN A 421 8.84 2.37 37.72
CA ASN A 421 9.74 2.04 36.62
C ASN A 421 9.10 2.35 35.26
N LYS A 422 7.84 1.96 35.05
CA LYS A 422 7.07 2.30 33.85
C LYS A 422 7.00 3.81 33.67
N TYR A 423 6.67 4.56 34.72
CA TYR A 423 6.63 6.02 34.70
C TYR A 423 7.99 6.63 34.30
N LEU A 424 9.10 6.13 34.85
CA LEU A 424 10.44 6.60 34.48
C LEU A 424 10.78 6.33 33.01
N THR A 425 10.43 5.15 32.49
CA THR A 425 10.64 4.84 31.07
C THR A 425 9.82 5.74 30.15
N GLU A 426 8.58 6.05 30.52
CA GLU A 426 7.71 6.93 29.72
C GLU A 426 8.18 8.37 29.77
N LYS A 427 8.65 8.84 30.93
CA LYS A 427 9.30 10.15 31.09
C LYS A 427 10.54 10.28 30.20
N GLN A 428 11.37 9.24 30.11
CA GLN A 428 12.54 9.23 29.22
C GLN A 428 12.14 9.25 27.74
N LYS A 429 11.07 8.54 27.35
CA LYS A 429 10.54 8.61 25.97
C LYS A 429 10.02 10.00 25.63
N LEU A 430 9.32 10.64 26.56
CA LEU A 430 8.79 11.98 26.40
C LEU A 430 9.94 12.99 26.20
N GLN A 431 10.98 12.93 27.03
CA GLN A 431 12.16 13.78 26.87
C GLN A 431 12.85 13.58 25.50
N LYS A 432 12.95 12.33 25.01
CA LYS A 432 13.46 12.04 23.66
C LYS A 432 12.59 12.62 22.56
N LEU A 433 11.26 12.62 22.73
CA LEU A 433 10.33 13.22 21.78
C LEU A 433 10.43 14.75 21.79
N GLU A 434 10.50 15.36 22.97
CA GLU A 434 10.73 16.80 23.12
C GLU A 434 12.03 17.23 22.47
N SER A 435 13.15 16.51 22.67
CA SER A 435 14.41 16.80 21.98
C SER A 435 14.27 16.68 20.46
N LYS A 436 13.57 15.65 19.95
CA LYS A 436 13.32 15.49 18.51
C LYS A 436 12.45 16.63 17.95
N MET A 437 11.43 17.07 18.68
CA MET A 437 10.61 18.21 18.29
C MET A 437 11.42 19.50 18.29
N GLY A 438 12.27 19.73 19.29
CA GLY A 438 13.18 20.88 19.32
C GLY A 438 14.13 20.91 18.12
N HIS A 439 14.66 19.75 17.70
CA HIS A 439 15.47 19.64 16.49
C HIS A 439 14.66 19.86 15.21
N LEU A 440 13.42 19.39 15.13
CA LEU A 440 12.55 19.63 13.97
C LEU A 440 12.14 21.08 13.87
N SER A 441 11.78 21.75 14.97
CA SER A 441 11.50 23.19 15.02
C SER A 441 12.72 24.04 14.66
N SER A 442 13.93 23.57 14.99
CA SER A 442 15.18 24.21 14.56
C SER A 442 15.56 23.87 13.12
N SER A 443 15.16 22.71 12.61
CA SER A 443 15.46 22.23 11.25
C SER A 443 14.47 22.73 10.20
N THR A 444 13.22 23.03 10.57
CA THR A 444 12.23 23.69 9.70
C THR A 444 12.57 25.15 9.44
N LEU A 445 13.42 25.78 10.26
CA LEU A 445 14.02 27.09 9.95
C LEU A 445 15.21 26.99 8.96
N PHE A 446 15.68 25.78 8.62
CA PHE A 446 16.95 25.58 7.89
C PHE A 446 16.80 24.98 6.48
N LYS A 447 15.59 24.87 5.93
CA LYS A 447 15.36 24.35 4.56
C LYS A 447 14.48 25.26 3.69
N GLN A 448 14.83 26.53 3.63
CA GLN A 448 14.69 27.31 2.40
C GLN A 448 16.03 28.00 2.13
N LYS A 449 16.90 27.28 1.40
CA LYS A 449 18.14 27.81 0.85
C LYS A 449 18.04 27.73 -0.67
N SER A 450 17.21 28.59 -1.25
CA SER A 450 17.50 29.19 -2.54
C SER A 450 18.41 30.38 -2.27
N ASN A 451 19.52 30.43 -3.00
CA ASN A 451 20.58 31.41 -2.85
C ASN A 451 20.07 32.84 -2.72
N SER A 452 20.21 33.46 -1.55
CA SER A 452 20.47 34.89 -1.48
C SER A 452 21.38 35.17 -0.29
N ILE A 453 22.43 35.90 -0.61
CA ILE A 453 23.45 36.37 0.30
C ILE A 453 22.79 37.38 1.23
N LEU A 454 23.05 37.23 2.53
CA LEU A 454 22.73 38.22 3.56
C LEU A 454 23.53 39.50 3.28
N TYR A 455 22.98 40.37 2.43
CA TYR A 455 23.29 41.79 2.46
C TYR A 455 22.11 42.51 3.09
N HIS A 456 22.38 43.11 4.24
CA HIS A 456 21.60 44.21 4.78
C HIS A 456 21.58 45.34 3.75
N PHE A 457 20.63 45.33 2.83
CA PHE A 457 20.34 46.46 1.97
C PHE A 457 18.87 46.84 2.18
N LYS A 458 18.67 48.01 2.78
CA LYS A 458 17.38 48.71 2.75
C LYS A 458 17.12 49.11 1.30
N HIS A 459 16.62 48.19 0.48
CA HIS A 459 16.00 48.58 -0.78
C HIS A 459 14.56 48.96 -0.45
N GLU A 460 14.29 50.26 -0.46
CA GLU A 460 12.93 50.75 -0.63
C GLU A 460 12.40 50.17 -1.94
N LEU A 461 11.50 49.19 -1.82
CA LEU A 461 10.75 48.64 -2.94
C LEU A 461 10.05 49.78 -3.67
N ASN A 462 10.05 49.70 -5.01
CA ASN A 462 9.32 50.62 -5.86
C ASN A 462 7.84 50.66 -5.40
N PRO A 463 7.19 51.84 -5.30
CA PRO A 463 5.80 51.95 -4.86
C PRO A 463 4.83 50.97 -5.52
N ASN A 464 5.06 50.58 -6.78
CA ASN A 464 4.26 49.57 -7.47
C ASN A 464 4.46 48.13 -6.94
N GLU A 465 5.68 47.76 -6.55
CA GLU A 465 5.96 46.44 -5.96
C GLU A 465 5.39 46.33 -4.54
N LYS A 466 5.46 47.43 -3.78
CA LYS A 466 4.86 47.51 -2.44
C LYS A 466 3.34 47.44 -2.49
N LEU A 467 2.72 48.00 -3.53
CA LEU A 467 1.28 47.90 -3.77
C LEU A 467 0.87 46.47 -4.13
N LEU A 468 1.65 45.79 -4.97
CA LEU A 468 1.41 44.38 -5.30
C LEU A 468 1.59 43.47 -4.07
N GLU A 469 2.59 43.71 -3.23
CA GLU A 469 2.80 42.96 -1.99
C GLU A 469 1.66 43.19 -0.99
N LEU A 470 1.17 44.43 -0.86
CA LEU A 470 0.01 44.74 -0.03
C LEU A 470 -1.26 44.10 -0.58
N GLN A 471 -1.43 44.05 -1.90
CA GLN A 471 -2.58 43.41 -2.54
C GLN A 471 -2.57 41.89 -2.30
N ASN A 472 -1.41 41.25 -2.42
CA ASN A 472 -1.26 39.83 -2.10
C ASN A 472 -1.51 39.54 -0.61
N LYS A 473 -1.05 40.42 0.30
CA LYS A 473 -1.33 40.29 1.74
C LYS A 473 -2.82 40.47 2.04
N LEU A 474 -3.49 41.40 1.37
CA LEU A 474 -4.93 41.60 1.51
C LEU A 474 -5.71 40.36 1.05
N GLU A 475 -5.35 39.80 -0.12
CA GLU A 475 -5.95 38.58 -0.65
C GLU A 475 -5.79 37.41 0.33
N LEU A 476 -4.59 37.24 0.91
CA LEU A 476 -4.30 36.18 1.86
C LEU A 476 -5.11 36.33 3.17
N VAL A 477 -5.27 37.56 3.66
CA VAL A 477 -6.13 37.85 4.82
C VAL A 477 -7.61 37.62 4.51
N GLU A 478 -8.06 37.91 3.30
CA GLU A 478 -9.44 37.64 2.86
C GLU A 478 -9.73 36.13 2.76
N GLU A 479 -8.78 35.35 2.25
CA GLU A 479 -8.84 33.88 2.24
C GLU A 479 -8.89 33.30 3.67
N GLU A 480 -8.03 33.79 4.57
CA GLU A 480 -8.05 33.37 5.98
C GLU A 480 -9.40 33.70 6.64
N ARG A 481 -9.93 34.91 6.40
CA ARG A 481 -11.24 35.33 6.92
C ARG A 481 -12.36 34.43 6.41
N ALA A 482 -12.34 34.07 5.12
CA ALA A 482 -13.33 33.17 4.53
C ALA A 482 -13.24 31.77 5.16
N ALA A 483 -12.04 31.22 5.31
CA ALA A 483 -11.82 29.92 5.95
C ALA A 483 -12.30 29.89 7.42
N PHE A 484 -12.05 30.97 8.18
CA PHE A 484 -12.56 31.08 9.55
C PHE A 484 -14.08 31.14 9.60
N LYS A 485 -14.72 31.84 8.65
CA LYS A 485 -16.17 31.90 8.56
C LYS A 485 -16.79 30.53 8.28
N ASP A 486 -16.26 29.80 7.30
CA ASP A 486 -16.73 28.45 6.95
C ASP A 486 -16.58 27.47 8.14
N ARG A 487 -15.47 27.58 8.87
CA ARG A 487 -15.24 26.78 10.08
C ARG A 487 -16.24 27.10 11.19
N LEU A 488 -16.57 28.38 11.37
CA LEU A 488 -17.57 28.81 12.34
C LEU A 488 -18.97 28.31 11.96
N ASP A 489 -19.35 28.43 10.69
CA ASP A 489 -20.65 27.98 10.19
C ASP A 489 -20.81 26.46 10.33
N THR A 490 -19.74 25.71 10.06
CA THR A 490 -19.71 24.24 10.27
C THR A 490 -19.90 23.89 11.75
N LEU A 491 -19.25 24.63 12.66
CA LEU A 491 -19.38 24.40 14.10
C LEU A 491 -20.79 24.72 14.62
N ILE A 492 -21.40 25.79 14.11
CA ILE A 492 -22.79 26.16 14.41
C ILE A 492 -23.75 25.06 13.94
N MET A 493 -23.56 24.53 12.73
CA MET A 493 -24.37 23.44 12.18
C MET A 493 -24.29 22.18 13.07
N LEU A 494 -23.07 21.76 13.42
CA LEU A 494 -22.85 20.58 14.26
C LEU A 494 -23.48 20.75 15.65
N ASN A 495 -23.33 21.92 16.26
CA ASN A 495 -23.98 22.21 17.54
C ASN A 495 -25.51 22.16 17.45
N LYS A 496 -26.09 22.67 16.36
CA LYS A 496 -27.54 22.60 16.13
C LYS A 496 -28.02 21.15 16.00
N GLU A 497 -27.27 20.31 15.29
CA GLU A 497 -27.56 18.87 15.15
C GLU A 497 -27.44 18.13 16.48
N ASN A 498 -26.41 18.43 17.28
CA ASN A 498 -26.23 17.87 18.61
C ASN A 498 -27.40 18.23 19.52
N VAL A 499 -27.79 19.51 19.57
CA VAL A 499 -28.96 19.96 20.34
C VAL A 499 -30.23 19.25 19.89
N HIS A 500 -30.43 19.10 18.58
CA HIS A 500 -31.58 18.36 18.05
C HIS A 500 -31.56 16.89 18.48
N THR A 501 -30.39 16.25 18.46
CA THR A 501 -30.23 14.85 18.86
C THR A 501 -30.48 14.67 20.36
N PHE A 502 -29.94 15.54 21.19
CA PHE A 502 -30.22 15.56 22.64
C PHE A 502 -31.71 15.76 22.93
N THR A 503 -32.35 16.70 22.23
CA THR A 503 -33.79 16.96 22.37
C THR A 503 -34.62 15.73 22.01
N ARG A 504 -34.26 15.02 20.93
CA ARG A 504 -34.92 13.77 20.53
C ARG A 504 -34.76 12.68 21.59
N SER A 505 -33.54 12.49 22.09
CA SER A 505 -33.26 11.51 23.16
C SER A 505 -34.03 11.82 24.45
N LEU A 506 -34.11 13.09 24.84
CA LEU A 506 -34.90 13.53 26.00
C LEU A 506 -36.40 13.26 25.81
N ASN A 507 -36.94 13.54 24.62
CA ASN A 507 -38.34 13.23 24.31
C ASN A 507 -38.63 11.73 24.33
N ASN A 508 -37.71 10.91 23.83
CA ASN A 508 -37.84 9.44 23.89
C ASN A 508 -37.81 8.93 25.34
N MET A 509 -36.88 9.43 26.17
CA MET A 509 -36.85 9.09 27.60
C MET A 509 -38.12 9.55 28.32
N LYS A 510 -38.64 10.73 28.00
CA LYS A 510 -39.90 11.23 28.55
C LYS A 510 -41.09 10.33 28.17
N GLN A 511 -41.14 9.82 26.94
CA GLN A 511 -42.18 8.87 26.51
C GLN A 511 -42.08 7.53 27.23
N GLN A 512 -40.85 7.04 27.47
CA GLN A 512 -40.62 5.80 28.24
C GLN A 512 -40.99 5.92 29.72
N LEU A 513 -41.03 7.13 30.29
CA LEU A 513 -41.45 7.37 31.67
C LEU A 513 -42.96 7.56 31.83
N ILE A 514 -43.70 7.76 30.73
CA ILE A 514 -45.15 7.95 30.72
C ILE A 514 -45.90 6.62 30.47
N HIS A 515 -45.19 5.58 30.03
CA HIS A 515 -45.64 4.19 29.97
C HIS A 515 -45.08 3.40 31.15
#